data_AF-A0A212LX92-F1
#
_entry.id   AF-A0A212LX92-F1
#
_cell.length_a   1.000
_cell.length_b   1.000
_cell.length_c   1.000
_cell.angle_alpha   90.00
_cell.angle_beta   90.00
_cell.angle_gamma   90.00
#
_symmetry.space_group_name_H-M   'P 1'
#
loop_
_entity.id
_entity.type
_entity.pdbx_description
1 polymer ?
#
loop_
_entity_poly.entity_id
_entity_poly.type
_entity_poly.pdbx_seq_one_letter_code
_entity_poly.pdbx_strand_id
1 'polypeptide(L)'
;MRASLEQLPLVRLDQAAAVVSQAIAAGQGVRLGQSAVLSTKVHAFQPRCPEHVQILINSDAGQVFYQRQDEGAVWHLDIFHQCGRVDHRQAARHLCQAIAVYNACAAKQTELACRGAVNPALLDIQTATGGGRITGSLQGGKKRSVRRAHENHVHVALSIPPDELPCLFYIVAAAEAAVAESGLEIRCNERISHVASTDSLADISPYTDQTDSLLVGKPPAGQTGQEAACTSEAVPSRPPPDSTGSPAVPPHKQQLSAGGKGQTLVVVKGARTPARDRQAAPPLTKAAFPGFCAPGLHDSLRQAVHNIRSKAGPIPGTRTLFYNQAAGRNASASLPFSAGVDVAATVSAAAARLLADGMTGRLQISPADIRFVDRRPGQGSDICLLVDSSGSMAGFRLQAARYVAGELSRYGCSRLSLVTFQDNRADLIVPFTSGRQTVLGAFDTITTFGATPLALGIRRSLAYIMEQQARKPLLVLITDGIPSRKYEEAVNPLTDALAAAAELKQANCAFLCIGLDADEGFLKKLADTAGGVSYIFTELEKQLSSPGQATDDSSR
;
A
#
# COMPACT_ATOMS: atom_id res chain seq x y z
N MET A 1 6.32 31.05 -3.58
CA MET A 1 5.17 30.46 -4.31
C MET A 1 4.44 31.48 -5.21
N ARG A 2 3.84 32.55 -4.68
CA ARG A 2 3.00 33.50 -5.46
C ARG A 2 3.66 34.04 -6.75
N ALA A 3 4.90 34.54 -6.66
CA ALA A 3 5.64 35.04 -7.82
C ALA A 3 5.95 33.98 -8.89
N SER A 4 6.10 32.71 -8.50
CA SER A 4 6.36 31.60 -9.43
C SER A 4 5.08 31.14 -10.15
N LEU A 5 3.92 31.26 -9.51
CA LEU A 5 2.63 30.92 -10.11
C LEU A 5 2.12 32.02 -11.05
N GLU A 6 2.36 33.29 -10.70
CA GLU A 6 2.04 34.44 -11.57
C GLU A 6 2.85 34.43 -12.88
N GLN A 7 3.98 33.72 -12.90
CA GLN A 7 4.84 33.55 -14.07
C GLN A 7 4.45 32.37 -14.97
N LEU A 8 3.43 31.57 -14.65
CA LEU A 8 2.92 30.52 -15.54
C LEU A 8 2.03 31.15 -16.61
N PRO A 9 2.47 31.27 -17.87
CA PRO A 9 1.61 31.81 -18.93
C PRO A 9 0.49 30.81 -19.26
N LEU A 10 -0.76 31.23 -19.05
CA LEU A 10 -1.96 30.42 -19.32
C LEU A 10 -1.98 29.85 -20.75
N VAL A 11 -1.52 30.63 -21.73
CA VAL A 11 -1.43 30.22 -23.15
C VAL A 11 -0.54 28.98 -23.35
N ARG A 12 0.51 28.80 -22.52
CA ARG A 12 1.37 27.60 -22.62
C ARG A 12 0.73 26.37 -21.99
N LEU A 13 -0.31 26.55 -21.17
CA LEU A 13 -1.05 25.47 -20.53
C LEU A 13 -2.21 24.98 -21.39
N ASP A 14 -2.67 25.73 -22.39
CA ASP A 14 -3.80 25.33 -23.26
C ASP A 14 -3.58 24.01 -23.98
N GLN A 15 -2.38 23.80 -24.55
CA GLN A 15 -2.06 22.53 -25.22
C GLN A 15 -2.05 21.36 -24.22
N ALA A 16 -1.52 21.58 -23.02
CA ALA A 16 -1.50 20.55 -21.97
C ALA A 16 -2.92 20.27 -21.45
N ALA A 17 -3.74 21.31 -21.25
CA ALA A 17 -5.14 21.22 -20.90
C ALA A 17 -5.94 20.44 -21.96
N ALA A 18 -5.70 20.67 -23.26
CA ALA A 18 -6.33 19.92 -24.33
C ALA A 18 -6.02 18.41 -24.26
N VAL A 19 -4.76 18.03 -23.97
CA VAL A 19 -4.37 16.62 -23.76
C VAL A 19 -5.09 16.03 -22.55
N VAL A 20 -5.21 16.77 -21.45
CA VAL A 20 -5.95 16.34 -20.26
C VAL A 20 -7.43 16.13 -20.61
N SER A 21 -8.05 17.09 -21.29
CA SER A 21 -9.44 17.02 -21.73
C SER A 21 -9.71 15.77 -22.58
N GLN A 22 -8.86 15.53 -23.58
CA GLN A 22 -8.99 14.38 -24.48
C GLN A 22 -8.88 13.04 -23.75
N ALA A 23 -7.93 12.92 -22.81
CA ALA A 23 -7.74 11.69 -22.06
C ALA A 23 -8.88 11.45 -21.05
N ILE A 24 -9.38 12.48 -20.37
CA ILE A 24 -10.54 12.36 -19.48
C ILE A 24 -11.79 11.98 -20.28
N ALA A 25 -12.02 12.60 -21.45
CA ALA A 25 -13.11 12.23 -22.36
C ALA A 25 -13.02 10.77 -22.84
N ALA A 26 -11.81 10.22 -22.96
CA ALA A 26 -11.57 8.81 -23.26
C ALA A 26 -11.69 7.89 -22.03
N GLY A 27 -12.09 8.40 -20.87
CA GLY A 27 -12.20 7.64 -19.61
C GLY A 27 -10.84 7.23 -19.03
N GLN A 28 -9.76 7.91 -19.40
CA GLN A 28 -8.40 7.59 -18.99
C GLN A 28 -7.93 8.48 -17.83
N GLY A 29 -7.09 7.95 -16.94
CA GLY A 29 -6.29 8.78 -16.04
C GLY A 29 -5.08 9.41 -16.74
N VAL A 30 -4.71 10.60 -16.29
CA VAL A 30 -3.64 11.43 -16.85
C VAL A 30 -2.61 11.74 -15.78
N ARG A 31 -1.33 11.68 -16.14
CA ARG A 31 -0.25 12.17 -15.28
C ARG A 31 -0.07 13.68 -15.49
N LEU A 32 -0.16 14.46 -14.42
CA LEU A 32 0.16 15.89 -14.43
C LEU A 32 1.54 16.09 -13.81
N GLY A 33 2.51 16.49 -14.64
CA GLY A 33 3.90 16.60 -14.20
C GLY A 33 4.50 15.24 -13.80
N GLN A 34 5.32 15.24 -12.74
CA GLN A 34 5.96 14.01 -12.23
C GLN A 34 5.18 13.39 -11.08
N SER A 35 4.43 14.17 -10.32
CA SER A 35 3.93 13.79 -9.00
C SER A 35 2.43 13.50 -8.94
N ALA A 36 1.66 14.00 -9.91
CA ALA A 36 0.22 14.03 -9.81
C ALA A 36 -0.47 13.12 -10.83
N VAL A 37 -1.59 12.52 -10.42
CA VAL A 37 -2.46 11.72 -11.29
C VAL A 37 -3.89 12.25 -11.16
N LEU A 38 -4.52 12.49 -12.31
CA LEU A 38 -5.89 12.97 -12.44
C LEU A 38 -6.76 11.92 -13.15
N SER A 39 -7.95 11.64 -12.63
CA SER A 39 -8.98 10.86 -13.33
C SER A 39 -10.37 11.23 -12.81
N THR A 40 -11.42 10.83 -13.50
CA THR A 40 -12.78 10.75 -12.91
C THR A 40 -12.97 9.48 -12.09
N LYS A 41 -12.00 8.56 -12.12
CA LYS A 41 -12.05 7.26 -11.47
C LYS A 41 -11.22 7.21 -10.19
N VAL A 42 -11.54 6.25 -9.33
CA VAL A 42 -10.76 5.98 -8.12
C VAL A 42 -9.36 5.49 -8.49
N HIS A 43 -8.36 5.98 -7.77
CA HIS A 43 -6.98 5.54 -7.91
C HIS A 43 -6.63 4.49 -6.86
N ALA A 44 -5.77 3.56 -7.24
CA ALA A 44 -5.12 2.63 -6.34
C ALA A 44 -3.64 2.55 -6.68
N PHE A 45 -2.80 2.17 -5.73
CA PHE A 45 -1.40 1.85 -6.00
C PHE A 45 -0.99 0.68 -5.12
N GLN A 46 0.08 -0.01 -5.50
CA GLN A 46 0.62 -1.11 -4.70
C GLN A 46 1.80 -0.58 -3.87
N PRO A 47 1.84 -0.78 -2.55
CA PRO A 47 2.95 -0.30 -1.72
C PRO A 47 4.34 -0.82 -2.13
N ARG A 48 4.39 -1.90 -2.91
CA ARG A 48 5.64 -2.49 -3.45
C ARG A 48 6.10 -1.83 -4.76
N CYS A 49 5.21 -1.14 -5.45
CA CYS A 49 5.45 -0.39 -6.68
C CYS A 49 4.69 0.95 -6.60
N PRO A 50 4.99 1.83 -5.62
CA PRO A 50 4.27 3.09 -5.46
C PRO A 50 4.36 3.98 -6.71
N GLU A 51 5.43 3.84 -7.50
CA GLU A 51 5.62 4.50 -8.79
C GLU A 51 4.56 4.14 -9.85
N HIS A 52 3.78 3.08 -9.62
CA HIS A 52 2.73 2.62 -10.52
C HIS A 52 1.33 2.87 -9.93
N VAL A 53 0.62 3.81 -10.55
CA VAL A 53 -0.77 4.14 -10.20
C VAL A 53 -1.74 3.39 -11.10
N GLN A 54 -2.79 2.84 -10.50
CA GLN A 54 -3.84 2.07 -11.16
C GLN A 54 -5.15 2.86 -11.13
N ILE A 55 -5.73 3.09 -12.30
CA ILE A 55 -7.01 3.76 -12.50
C ILE A 55 -8.10 2.69 -12.55
N LEU A 56 -9.04 2.73 -11.60
CA LEU A 56 -10.12 1.75 -11.50
C LEU A 56 -11.27 2.12 -12.46
N ILE A 57 -11.22 1.66 -13.71
CA ILE A 57 -12.11 2.14 -14.79
C ILE A 57 -13.61 2.00 -14.50
N ASN A 58 -14.01 1.04 -13.67
CA ASN A 58 -15.40 0.78 -13.29
C ASN A 58 -15.79 1.40 -11.94
N SER A 59 -14.99 2.32 -11.40
CA SER A 59 -15.22 2.92 -10.08
C SER A 59 -15.11 4.44 -10.18
N ASP A 60 -16.23 5.12 -10.37
CA ASP A 60 -16.29 6.58 -10.44
C ASP A 60 -16.02 7.23 -9.09
N ALA A 61 -15.14 8.23 -9.05
CA ALA A 61 -14.75 8.90 -7.81
C ALA A 61 -15.88 9.75 -7.21
N GLY A 62 -16.71 10.38 -8.04
CA GLY A 62 -17.87 11.15 -7.57
C GLY A 62 -18.95 10.27 -6.97
N GLN A 63 -19.22 9.12 -7.60
CA GLN A 63 -20.15 8.13 -7.05
C GLN A 63 -19.63 7.54 -5.74
N VAL A 64 -18.34 7.18 -5.67
CA VAL A 64 -17.74 6.55 -4.49
C VAL A 64 -17.57 7.52 -3.32
N PHE A 65 -17.01 8.71 -3.55
CA PHE A 65 -16.69 9.62 -2.44
C PHE A 65 -17.84 10.56 -2.06
N TYR A 66 -18.72 10.87 -3.02
CA TYR A 66 -19.72 11.93 -2.88
C TYR A 66 -21.16 11.47 -3.16
N GLN A 67 -21.37 10.16 -3.39
CA GLN A 67 -22.70 9.58 -3.66
C GLN A 67 -23.44 10.28 -4.81
N ARG A 68 -22.69 10.78 -5.78
CA ARG A 68 -23.25 11.41 -6.98
C ARG A 68 -23.94 10.37 -7.86
N GLN A 69 -24.93 10.81 -8.62
CA GLN A 69 -25.60 9.97 -9.63
C GLN A 69 -24.99 10.17 -11.01
N ASP A 70 -24.48 11.37 -11.28
CA ASP A 70 -23.80 11.74 -12.52
C ASP A 70 -22.33 11.29 -12.51
N GLU A 71 -22.03 10.31 -13.36
CA GLU A 71 -20.68 9.80 -13.59
C GLU A 71 -19.78 10.86 -14.24
N GLY A 72 -18.51 10.93 -13.84
CA GLY A 72 -17.53 11.85 -14.43
C GLY A 72 -17.59 13.29 -13.93
N ALA A 73 -18.52 13.62 -13.03
CA ALA A 73 -18.73 14.99 -12.55
C ALA A 73 -17.67 15.47 -11.53
N VAL A 74 -16.97 14.54 -10.86
CA VAL A 74 -15.90 14.85 -9.90
C VAL A 74 -14.58 14.37 -10.46
N TRP A 75 -13.60 15.27 -10.48
CA TRP A 75 -12.25 14.96 -10.85
C TRP A 75 -11.45 14.68 -9.59
N HIS A 76 -10.80 13.53 -9.61
CA HIS A 76 -10.01 12.97 -8.55
C HIS A 76 -8.53 13.17 -8.88
N LEU A 77 -7.83 13.92 -8.03
CA LEU A 77 -6.45 14.33 -8.21
C LEU A 77 -5.63 13.92 -6.97
N ASP A 78 -4.63 13.06 -7.17
CA ASP A 78 -3.70 12.68 -6.11
C ASP A 78 -2.30 13.21 -6.43
N ILE A 79 -1.72 13.97 -5.50
CA ILE A 79 -0.35 14.48 -5.56
C ILE A 79 0.52 13.67 -4.60
N PHE A 80 1.40 12.83 -5.14
CA PHE A 80 2.11 11.84 -4.34
C PHE A 80 3.42 12.36 -3.75
N HIS A 81 3.70 11.94 -2.52
CA HIS A 81 4.88 12.32 -1.75
C HIS A 81 5.41 11.16 -0.90
N GLN A 82 6.62 11.28 -0.35
CA GLN A 82 7.13 10.31 0.62
C GLN A 82 6.18 10.18 1.81
N CYS A 83 6.09 9.00 2.43
CA CYS A 83 5.18 8.80 3.56
C CYS A 83 5.44 9.82 4.68
N GLY A 84 4.41 10.59 5.04
CA GLY A 84 4.53 11.70 5.97
C GLY A 84 3.21 12.40 6.22
N ARG A 85 3.23 13.41 7.08
CA ARG A 85 2.05 14.21 7.44
C ARG A 85 2.17 15.59 6.82
N VAL A 86 1.32 15.86 5.83
CA VAL A 86 1.08 17.22 5.31
C VAL A 86 -0.07 17.83 6.11
N ASP A 87 0.06 19.08 6.57
CA ASP A 87 -1.02 19.79 7.23
C ASP A 87 -2.10 20.20 6.21
N HIS A 88 -3.28 19.57 6.28
CA HIS A 88 -4.44 19.87 5.44
C HIS A 88 -4.85 21.35 5.49
N ARG A 89 -4.67 22.04 6.63
CA ARG A 89 -5.04 23.47 6.74
C ARG A 89 -4.06 24.36 6.01
N GLN A 90 -2.77 24.05 6.10
CA GLN A 90 -1.76 24.75 5.30
C GLN A 90 -2.01 24.48 3.81
N ALA A 91 -2.11 23.21 3.41
CA ALA A 91 -2.35 22.83 2.03
C ALA A 91 -3.63 23.47 1.44
N ALA A 92 -4.74 23.51 2.19
CA ALA A 92 -5.96 24.21 1.78
C ALA A 92 -5.73 25.71 1.51
N ARG A 93 -4.92 26.40 2.33
CA ARG A 93 -4.57 27.82 2.09
C ARG A 93 -3.76 27.98 0.81
N HIS A 94 -2.80 27.09 0.53
CA HIS A 94 -2.04 27.12 -0.71
C HIS A 94 -2.94 26.93 -1.92
N LEU A 95 -3.87 25.98 -1.88
CA LEU A 95 -4.85 25.76 -2.95
C LEU A 95 -5.75 26.99 -3.17
N CYS A 96 -6.30 27.57 -2.11
CA CYS A 96 -7.12 28.78 -2.20
C CYS A 96 -6.34 29.96 -2.80
N GLN A 97 -5.09 30.16 -2.39
CA GLN A 97 -4.23 31.20 -2.97
C GLN A 97 -3.93 30.95 -4.45
N ALA A 98 -3.68 29.70 -4.83
CA ALA A 98 -3.39 29.34 -6.21
C ALA A 98 -4.60 29.56 -7.13
N ILE A 99 -5.80 29.21 -6.68
CA ILE A 99 -7.05 29.46 -7.41
C ILE A 99 -7.31 30.97 -7.54
N ALA A 100 -7.06 31.75 -6.49
CA ALA A 100 -7.19 33.21 -6.54
C ALA A 100 -6.21 33.84 -7.55
N VAL A 101 -4.95 33.37 -7.59
CA VAL A 101 -3.95 33.81 -8.58
C VAL A 101 -4.40 33.41 -9.98
N TYR A 102 -4.84 32.18 -10.18
CA TYR A 102 -5.34 31.69 -11.46
C TYR A 102 -6.51 32.55 -11.98
N ASN A 103 -7.54 32.75 -11.17
CA ASN A 103 -8.70 33.56 -11.55
C ASN A 103 -8.31 35.01 -11.87
N ALA A 104 -7.35 35.58 -11.14
CA ALA A 104 -6.82 36.92 -11.42
C ALA A 104 -6.00 36.99 -12.72
N CYS A 105 -5.28 35.93 -13.08
CA CYS A 105 -4.57 35.81 -14.35
C CYS A 105 -5.54 35.61 -15.52
N ALA A 106 -6.54 34.73 -15.37
CA ALA A 106 -7.56 34.47 -16.38
C ALA A 106 -8.38 35.72 -16.71
N ALA A 107 -8.77 36.49 -15.69
CA ALA A 107 -9.51 37.74 -15.85
C ALA A 107 -8.75 38.83 -16.64
N LYS A 108 -7.42 38.76 -16.72
CA LYS A 108 -6.60 39.72 -17.47
C LYS A 108 -6.46 39.36 -18.96
N GLN A 109 -6.86 38.16 -19.37
CA GLN A 109 -6.79 37.72 -20.77
C GLN A 109 -8.15 37.92 -21.43
N THR A 110 -8.22 38.84 -22.39
CA THR A 110 -9.47 39.26 -23.05
C THR A 110 -10.21 38.11 -23.75
N GLU A 111 -9.51 37.07 -24.22
CA GLU A 111 -10.09 35.86 -24.81
C GLU A 111 -10.71 34.90 -23.77
N LEU A 112 -10.29 34.99 -22.50
CA LEU A 112 -10.78 34.17 -21.38
C LEU A 112 -11.77 34.91 -20.47
N ALA A 113 -11.96 36.23 -20.66
CA ALA A 113 -12.83 37.04 -19.82
C ALA A 113 -14.33 36.62 -19.83
N CYS A 114 -14.73 35.83 -20.83
CA CYS A 114 -16.08 35.24 -20.93
C CYS A 114 -16.21 33.88 -20.22
N ARG A 115 -15.10 33.27 -19.78
CA ARG A 115 -15.11 32.00 -19.06
C ARG A 115 -15.39 32.23 -17.58
N GLY A 116 -16.16 31.34 -16.96
CA GLY A 116 -16.49 31.44 -15.54
C GLY A 116 -15.23 31.32 -14.66
N ALA A 117 -15.26 31.88 -13.45
CA ALA A 117 -14.16 31.72 -12.49
C ALA A 117 -14.20 30.34 -11.83
N VAL A 118 -13.03 29.79 -11.48
CA VAL A 118 -12.95 28.56 -10.69
C VAL A 118 -13.42 28.86 -9.27
N ASN A 119 -14.47 28.17 -8.83
CA ASN A 119 -15.02 28.33 -7.50
C ASN A 119 -14.25 27.45 -6.48
N PRO A 120 -13.48 28.03 -5.54
CA PRO A 120 -12.74 27.25 -4.54
C PRO A 120 -13.65 26.45 -3.59
N ALA A 121 -14.95 26.75 -3.51
CA ALA A 121 -15.90 25.98 -2.70
C ALA A 121 -16.29 24.62 -3.29
N LEU A 122 -15.94 24.35 -4.57
CA LEU A 122 -16.12 23.06 -5.24
C LEU A 122 -14.85 22.21 -5.20
N LEU A 123 -14.02 22.41 -4.17
CA LEU A 123 -12.80 21.65 -3.95
C LEU A 123 -12.73 21.17 -2.50
N ASP A 124 -12.45 19.89 -2.37
CA ASP A 124 -12.13 19.25 -1.10
C ASP A 124 -10.70 18.74 -1.13
N ILE A 125 -10.08 18.73 0.05
CA ILE A 125 -8.74 18.18 0.27
C ILE A 125 -8.78 17.11 1.36
N GLN A 126 -7.95 16.09 1.21
CA GLN A 126 -7.69 15.11 2.26
C GLN A 126 -6.20 14.79 2.35
N THR A 127 -5.68 14.75 3.58
CA THR A 127 -4.29 14.37 3.90
C THR A 127 -4.26 13.46 5.12
N ALA A 128 -3.06 13.02 5.54
CA ALA A 128 -2.87 12.30 6.79
C ALA A 128 -3.18 13.09 8.08
N THR A 129 -3.45 14.39 8.01
CA THR A 129 -3.80 15.19 9.18
C THR A 129 -5.31 15.50 9.29
N GLY A 130 -6.06 15.34 8.20
CA GLY A 130 -7.48 15.67 8.12
C GLY A 130 -7.87 16.12 6.71
N GLY A 131 -9.09 16.63 6.56
CA GLY A 131 -9.60 17.08 5.27
C GLY A 131 -10.91 17.86 5.35
N GLY A 132 -11.53 18.03 4.18
CA GLY A 132 -12.79 18.74 3.97
C GLY A 132 -12.68 19.80 2.86
N ARG A 133 -13.73 20.60 2.72
CA ARG A 133 -13.76 21.70 1.74
C ARG A 133 -12.69 22.74 2.03
N ILE A 134 -11.94 23.16 1.01
CA ILE A 134 -10.77 24.06 1.20
C ILE A 134 -11.14 25.46 1.71
N THR A 135 -12.39 25.89 1.49
CA THR A 135 -12.99 27.12 2.02
C THR A 135 -13.85 26.90 3.27
N GLY A 136 -13.97 25.65 3.70
CA GLY A 136 -14.89 25.22 4.75
C GLY A 136 -14.24 25.07 6.13
N SER A 137 -14.87 24.23 6.96
CA SER A 137 -14.45 24.02 8.36
C SER A 137 -13.10 23.29 8.50
N LEU A 138 -12.75 22.47 7.51
CA LEU A 138 -11.59 21.55 7.51
C LEU A 138 -11.56 20.66 8.77
N GLN A 139 -12.73 20.23 9.23
CA GLN A 139 -12.87 19.36 10.40
C GLN A 139 -13.13 17.89 10.04
N GLY A 140 -13.26 17.58 8.75
CA GLY A 140 -13.55 16.24 8.24
C GLY A 140 -12.33 15.33 8.17
N GLY A 141 -12.56 14.07 7.80
CA GLY A 141 -11.47 13.14 7.47
C GLY A 141 -10.55 12.79 8.63
N LYS A 142 -11.08 12.81 9.87
CA LYS A 142 -10.30 12.60 11.09
C LYS A 142 -10.17 11.12 11.47
N LYS A 143 -10.98 10.25 10.89
CA LYS A 143 -10.91 8.80 11.09
C LYS A 143 -9.50 8.29 10.79
N ARG A 144 -8.97 7.41 11.66
CA ARG A 144 -7.60 6.88 11.56
C ARG A 144 -7.35 6.16 10.24
N SER A 145 -8.34 5.44 9.73
CA SER A 145 -8.31 4.77 8.43
C SER A 145 -8.10 5.76 7.28
N VAL A 146 -8.93 6.80 7.22
CA VAL A 146 -8.83 7.87 6.21
C VAL A 146 -7.45 8.51 6.27
N ARG A 147 -7.02 8.95 7.46
CA ARG A 147 -5.72 9.60 7.62
C ARG A 147 -4.56 8.71 7.18
N ARG A 148 -4.60 7.42 7.50
CA ARG A 148 -3.55 6.47 7.11
C ARG A 148 -3.49 6.26 5.60
N ALA A 149 -4.64 6.21 4.92
CA ALA A 149 -4.67 6.06 3.46
C ALA A 149 -3.97 7.24 2.74
N HIS A 150 -3.98 8.42 3.35
CA HIS A 150 -3.45 9.67 2.79
C HIS A 150 -2.09 10.07 3.39
N GLU A 151 -1.31 9.09 3.87
CA GLU A 151 0.08 9.32 4.35
C GLU A 151 1.09 9.52 3.21
N ASN A 152 0.74 9.17 1.98
CA ASN A 152 1.65 9.19 0.82
C ASN A 152 1.17 10.07 -0.34
N HIS A 153 0.06 10.80 -0.14
CA HIS A 153 -0.44 11.74 -1.13
C HIS A 153 -1.32 12.81 -0.47
N VAL A 154 -1.38 13.95 -1.14
CA VAL A 154 -2.43 14.95 -0.96
C VAL A 154 -3.53 14.61 -1.96
N HIS A 155 -4.70 14.24 -1.44
CA HIS A 155 -5.88 13.97 -2.24
C HIS A 155 -6.68 15.26 -2.41
N VAL A 156 -7.08 15.55 -3.65
CA VAL A 156 -7.92 16.68 -4.01
C VAL A 156 -9.07 16.17 -4.88
N ALA A 157 -10.29 16.44 -4.46
CA ALA A 157 -11.48 16.22 -5.27
C ALA A 157 -12.03 17.57 -5.70
N LEU A 158 -12.35 17.70 -6.99
CA LEU A 158 -12.75 18.99 -7.54
C LEU A 158 -13.79 18.85 -8.66
N SER A 159 -14.66 19.85 -8.77
CA SER A 159 -15.60 20.00 -9.89
C SER A 159 -15.38 21.38 -10.50
N ILE A 160 -14.63 21.43 -11.61
CA ILE A 160 -14.35 22.67 -12.34
C ILE A 160 -14.88 22.58 -13.77
N PRO A 161 -15.24 23.71 -14.41
CA PRO A 161 -15.61 23.73 -15.82
C PRO A 161 -14.47 23.20 -16.70
N PRO A 162 -14.75 22.44 -17.78
CA PRO A 162 -13.73 21.94 -18.70
C PRO A 162 -12.84 23.05 -19.29
N ASP A 163 -13.39 24.25 -19.50
CA ASP A 163 -12.64 25.38 -20.06
C ASP A 163 -11.61 25.98 -19.10
N GLU A 164 -11.67 25.60 -17.81
CA GLU A 164 -10.79 26.06 -16.73
C GLU A 164 -9.75 24.99 -16.33
N LEU A 165 -9.54 23.99 -17.19
CA LEU A 165 -8.49 22.96 -17.06
C LEU A 165 -7.09 23.50 -16.71
N PRO A 166 -6.63 24.65 -17.23
CA PRO A 166 -5.33 25.20 -16.86
C PRO A 166 -5.16 25.47 -15.35
N CYS A 167 -6.27 25.63 -14.59
CA CYS A 167 -6.23 25.79 -13.14
C CYS A 167 -5.60 24.57 -12.43
N LEU A 168 -5.71 23.36 -13.01
CA LEU A 168 -5.13 22.14 -12.44
C LEU A 168 -3.62 22.27 -12.21
N PHE A 169 -2.90 22.94 -13.10
CA PHE A 169 -1.45 23.11 -12.97
C PHE A 169 -1.09 24.03 -11.80
N TYR A 170 -1.92 25.03 -11.50
CA TYR A 170 -1.78 25.88 -10.33
C TYR A 170 -2.06 25.10 -9.03
N ILE A 171 -3.09 24.26 -9.05
CA ILE A 171 -3.45 23.38 -7.92
C ILE A 171 -2.31 22.40 -7.61
N VAL A 172 -1.78 21.71 -8.63
CA VAL A 172 -0.67 20.77 -8.46
C VAL A 172 0.56 21.48 -7.90
N ALA A 173 0.98 22.59 -8.50
CA ALA A 173 2.14 23.35 -8.03
C ALA A 173 1.98 23.85 -6.58
N ALA A 174 0.76 24.22 -6.18
CA ALA A 174 0.45 24.66 -4.83
C ALA A 174 0.45 23.50 -3.81
N ALA A 175 -0.06 22.33 -4.19
CA ALA A 175 0.01 21.13 -3.38
C ALA A 175 1.46 20.66 -3.21
N GLU A 176 2.26 20.65 -4.28
CA GLU A 176 3.69 20.32 -4.22
C GLU A 176 4.47 21.28 -3.31
N ALA A 177 4.15 22.58 -3.36
CA ALA A 177 4.73 23.55 -2.44
C ALA A 177 4.39 23.25 -0.96
N ALA A 178 3.14 22.91 -0.67
CA ALA A 178 2.72 22.54 0.69
C ALA A 178 3.42 21.27 1.21
N VAL A 179 3.65 20.30 0.33
CA VAL A 179 4.43 19.09 0.64
C VAL A 179 5.89 19.45 0.93
N ALA A 180 6.52 20.27 0.08
CA ALA A 180 7.90 20.68 0.26
C ALA A 180 8.11 21.49 1.55
N GLU A 181 7.18 22.39 1.88
CA GLU A 181 7.19 23.14 3.15
C GLU A 181 6.99 22.25 4.38
N SER A 182 6.35 21.08 4.21
CA SER A 182 6.26 20.04 5.24
C SER A 182 7.56 19.23 5.40
N GLY A 183 8.61 19.54 4.64
CA GLY A 183 9.88 18.81 4.65
C GLY A 183 9.79 17.42 4.01
N LEU A 184 8.79 17.20 3.15
CA LEU A 184 8.56 15.93 2.47
C LEU A 184 9.01 16.00 1.01
N GLU A 185 9.59 14.90 0.52
CA GLU A 185 9.96 14.77 -0.89
C GLU A 185 8.76 14.41 -1.76
N ILE A 186 8.69 15.04 -2.94
CA ILE A 186 7.73 14.71 -3.99
C ILE A 186 8.07 13.35 -4.60
N ARG A 187 7.06 12.52 -4.83
CA ARG A 187 7.24 11.18 -5.40
C ARG A 187 6.88 11.16 -6.88
N CYS A 188 7.77 10.65 -7.71
CA CYS A 188 7.51 10.46 -9.14
C CYS A 188 6.56 9.28 -9.40
N ASN A 189 5.62 9.46 -10.33
CA ASN A 189 4.78 8.41 -10.90
C ASN A 189 5.36 7.98 -12.25
N GLU A 190 5.96 6.79 -12.29
CA GLU A 190 6.60 6.26 -13.50
C GLU A 190 5.60 5.60 -14.44
N ARG A 191 4.47 5.09 -13.93
CA ARG A 191 3.49 4.34 -14.73
C ARG A 191 2.05 4.59 -14.28
N ILE A 192 1.14 4.65 -15.26
CA ILE A 192 -0.31 4.57 -15.06
C ILE A 192 -0.82 3.31 -15.79
N SER A 193 -1.71 2.53 -15.17
CA SER A 193 -2.48 1.48 -15.84
C SER A 193 -3.96 1.57 -15.53
N HIS A 194 -4.79 1.10 -16.46
CA HIS A 194 -6.24 1.07 -16.33
C HIS A 194 -6.66 -0.37 -16.04
N VAL A 195 -7.38 -0.56 -14.94
CA VAL A 195 -7.73 -1.89 -14.42
C VAL A 195 -9.20 -1.90 -13.98
N ALA A 196 -9.93 -2.96 -14.29
CA ALA A 196 -11.33 -3.10 -13.88
C ALA A 196 -11.43 -3.40 -12.38
N SER A 197 -12.21 -2.63 -11.62
CA SER A 197 -12.53 -2.96 -10.22
C SER A 197 -13.23 -4.32 -10.16
N THR A 198 -12.79 -5.21 -9.29
CA THR A 198 -13.43 -6.52 -9.03
C THR A 198 -14.45 -6.46 -7.90
N ASP A 199 -14.54 -5.34 -7.17
CA ASP A 199 -15.43 -5.17 -6.03
C ASP A 199 -16.62 -4.29 -6.41
N SER A 200 -17.83 -4.84 -6.25
CA SER A 200 -19.08 -4.09 -6.21
C SER A 200 -19.16 -3.40 -4.86
N LEU A 201 -19.13 -2.06 -4.86
CA LEU A 201 -19.21 -1.17 -3.69
C LEU A 201 -17.96 -1.17 -2.80
N ALA A 202 -17.12 -0.15 -2.98
CA ALA A 202 -16.12 0.22 -1.98
C ALA A 202 -16.82 0.55 -0.65
N ASP A 203 -16.28 0.06 0.47
CA ASP A 203 -16.75 0.41 1.81
C ASP A 203 -16.44 1.89 2.11
N ILE A 204 -17.45 2.74 1.90
CA ILE A 204 -17.42 4.21 2.04
C ILE A 204 -17.66 4.70 3.48
N SER A 205 -17.86 3.79 4.44
CA SER A 205 -18.03 4.12 5.87
C SER A 205 -16.98 5.08 6.48
N PRO A 206 -15.79 5.31 5.91
CA PRO A 206 -14.85 6.28 6.48
C PRO A 206 -15.00 7.69 5.91
N TYR A 207 -15.69 7.87 4.79
CA TYR A 207 -16.04 9.20 4.25
C TYR A 207 -17.41 9.70 4.72
N THR A 208 -18.19 8.90 5.43
CA THR A 208 -19.51 9.27 6.00
C THR A 208 -19.46 10.15 7.25
N ASP A 209 -18.35 10.86 7.49
CA ASP A 209 -18.31 11.88 8.55
C ASP A 209 -19.17 13.10 8.14
N GLN A 210 -19.61 13.90 9.10
CA GLN A 210 -20.27 15.19 8.81
C GLN A 210 -19.35 16.02 7.89
N THR A 211 -19.79 16.25 6.66
CA THR A 211 -19.04 16.96 5.62
C THR A 211 -19.82 18.18 5.18
N ASP A 212 -19.13 19.32 5.06
CA ASP A 212 -19.67 20.55 4.49
C ASP A 212 -19.38 20.69 2.98
N SER A 213 -19.03 19.57 2.34
CA SER A 213 -18.69 19.52 0.92
C SER A 213 -19.88 19.84 0.01
N LEU A 214 -19.62 20.65 -1.01
CA LEU A 214 -20.59 20.94 -2.07
C LEU A 214 -20.54 19.94 -3.23
N LEU A 215 -19.64 18.95 -3.16
CA LEU A 215 -19.51 17.91 -4.19
C LEU A 215 -20.54 16.78 -4.01
N VAL A 216 -21.15 16.67 -2.83
CA VAL A 216 -22.18 15.66 -2.48
C VAL A 216 -23.37 15.74 -3.43
N GLY A 217 -23.85 14.58 -3.90
CA GLY A 217 -25.04 14.48 -4.74
C GLY A 217 -26.29 15.06 -4.06
N LYS A 218 -27.12 15.80 -4.81
CA LYS A 218 -28.46 16.18 -4.33
C LYS A 218 -29.33 14.93 -4.30
N PRO A 219 -30.12 14.70 -3.22
CA PRO A 219 -31.08 13.60 -3.21
C PRO A 219 -32.06 13.76 -4.38
N PRO A 220 -32.56 12.65 -4.96
CA PRO A 220 -33.47 12.71 -6.09
C PRO A 220 -34.71 13.53 -5.71
N ALA A 221 -35.06 14.50 -6.56
CA ALA A 221 -36.25 15.31 -6.41
C ALA A 221 -37.49 14.42 -6.57
N GLY A 222 -38.02 13.94 -5.45
CA GLY A 222 -39.13 12.98 -5.48
C GLY A 222 -39.55 12.43 -4.12
N GLN A 223 -39.44 13.19 -3.03
CA GLN A 223 -40.25 13.00 -1.82
C GLN A 223 -40.51 14.37 -1.18
N THR A 224 -41.51 15.06 -1.69
CA THR A 224 -42.20 16.15 -0.99
C THR A 224 -43.16 15.57 0.04
N GLY A 225 -43.07 16.05 1.28
CA GLY A 225 -44.01 15.79 2.38
C GLY A 225 -43.23 15.51 3.67
N GLN A 226 -43.10 16.39 4.65
CA GLN A 226 -43.94 17.50 5.07
C GLN A 226 -43.08 18.71 5.43
N GLU A 227 -43.47 19.88 4.91
CA GLU A 227 -43.10 21.15 5.52
C GLU A 227 -43.75 21.27 6.90
N ALA A 228 -42.95 21.65 7.89
CA ALA A 228 -43.42 22.51 8.97
C ALA A 228 -42.28 23.47 9.31
N ALA A 229 -42.30 24.61 8.62
CA ALA A 229 -41.62 25.81 9.09
C ALA A 229 -42.17 26.18 10.47
N CYS A 230 -41.29 26.57 11.40
CA CYS A 230 -41.52 27.68 12.31
C CYS A 230 -40.21 28.08 12.99
N THR A 231 -39.78 29.28 12.64
CA THR A 231 -38.83 30.15 13.34
C THR A 231 -39.23 30.38 14.80
N SER A 232 -38.28 30.31 15.74
CA SER A 232 -37.95 31.38 16.72
C SER A 232 -37.13 30.87 17.92
N GLU A 233 -35.99 31.52 18.11
CA GLU A 233 -35.35 31.96 19.37
C GLU A 233 -35.40 31.11 20.67
N ALA A 234 -34.21 30.90 21.24
CA ALA A 234 -33.97 30.60 22.65
C ALA A 234 -33.71 31.93 23.41
N VAL A 235 -34.18 32.19 24.64
CA VAL A 235 -33.66 31.83 26.00
C VAL A 235 -34.41 32.79 27.00
N PRO A 236 -34.46 32.66 28.36
CA PRO A 236 -34.63 31.56 29.34
C PRO A 236 -35.77 31.81 30.39
N SER A 237 -36.11 30.83 31.25
CA SER A 237 -36.35 31.02 32.71
C SER A 237 -36.68 29.71 33.45
N ARG A 238 -36.46 29.73 34.78
CA ARG A 238 -36.33 28.63 35.78
C ARG A 238 -37.35 28.91 36.93
N PRO A 239 -37.42 28.13 38.05
CA PRO A 239 -38.07 26.83 38.39
C PRO A 239 -39.29 26.98 39.40
N PRO A 240 -39.59 26.05 40.36
CA PRO A 240 -40.46 24.85 40.36
C PRO A 240 -41.69 25.01 41.35
N PRO A 241 -42.44 23.98 41.86
CA PRO A 241 -41.99 22.87 42.75
C PRO A 241 -42.68 21.46 42.62
N ASP A 242 -41.97 20.45 43.15
CA ASP A 242 -42.33 19.24 43.94
C ASP A 242 -43.70 18.51 43.72
N SER A 243 -43.82 17.18 43.67
CA SER A 243 -43.36 16.23 44.71
C SER A 243 -43.62 14.74 44.35
N THR A 244 -42.62 13.92 44.73
CA THR A 244 -42.66 12.57 45.36
C THR A 244 -43.22 11.32 44.64
N GLY A 245 -42.35 10.30 44.52
CA GLY A 245 -42.76 8.88 44.60
C GLY A 245 -42.02 7.88 43.69
N SER A 246 -40.81 7.44 44.05
CA SER A 246 -40.15 6.20 43.56
C SER A 246 -40.58 4.98 44.42
N PRO A 247 -40.21 3.69 44.16
CA PRO A 247 -39.20 3.18 43.20
C PRO A 247 -39.56 1.89 42.42
N ALA A 248 -38.87 1.62 41.29
CA ALA A 248 -38.47 0.27 40.88
C ALA A 248 -37.34 0.30 39.82
N VAL A 249 -36.35 -0.56 40.03
CA VAL A 249 -35.06 -0.71 39.32
C VAL A 249 -35.21 -1.59 38.06
N PRO A 250 -34.53 -1.29 36.92
CA PRO A 250 -34.44 -2.19 35.77
C PRO A 250 -33.10 -2.96 35.72
N PRO A 251 -33.03 -4.13 35.04
CA PRO A 251 -31.77 -4.84 34.84
C PRO A 251 -31.01 -4.37 33.59
N HIS A 252 -29.69 -4.42 33.70
CA HIS A 252 -28.66 -4.15 32.69
C HIS A 252 -28.71 -5.06 31.45
N LYS A 253 -28.42 -4.50 30.26
CA LYS A 253 -27.68 -5.11 29.13
C LYS A 253 -26.95 -3.99 28.37
N GLN A 254 -25.66 -3.79 28.65
CA GLN A 254 -24.50 -4.22 27.86
C GLN A 254 -24.36 -3.54 26.49
N GLN A 255 -23.48 -2.53 26.49
CA GLN A 255 -22.90 -1.81 25.36
C GLN A 255 -22.10 -2.75 24.45
N LEU A 256 -22.49 -2.82 23.18
CA LEU A 256 -21.70 -3.38 22.09
C LEU A 256 -20.97 -2.23 21.37
N SER A 257 -19.64 -2.29 21.37
CA SER A 257 -18.76 -1.33 20.71
C SER A 257 -18.48 -1.77 19.27
N ALA A 258 -18.94 -0.97 18.31
CA ALA A 258 -18.80 -1.21 16.88
C ALA A 258 -17.42 -0.76 16.39
N GLY A 259 -16.63 -1.70 15.85
CA GLY A 259 -15.34 -1.46 15.22
C GLY A 259 -15.49 -1.04 13.75
N GLY A 260 -15.18 0.22 13.45
CA GLY A 260 -15.17 0.76 12.09
C GLY A 260 -13.90 0.39 11.32
N LYS A 261 -14.05 -0.38 10.23
CA LYS A 261 -13.04 -0.56 9.18
C LYS A 261 -13.13 0.60 8.21
N GLY A 262 -12.01 0.93 7.55
CA GLY A 262 -12.04 1.98 6.54
C GLY A 262 -10.94 1.97 5.49
N GLN A 263 -11.43 2.01 4.24
CA GLN A 263 -10.84 2.34 2.95
C GLN A 263 -9.94 1.33 2.22
N THR A 264 -10.60 0.69 1.23
CA THR A 264 -10.32 0.62 -0.22
C THR A 264 -8.95 0.10 -0.68
N LEU A 265 -8.77 -1.21 -0.54
CA LEU A 265 -7.79 -2.00 -1.27
C LEU A 265 -8.54 -2.86 -2.30
N VAL A 266 -8.77 -2.35 -3.52
CA VAL A 266 -9.48 -3.10 -4.58
C VAL A 266 -8.50 -4.04 -5.30
N VAL A 267 -8.81 -5.35 -5.30
CA VAL A 267 -7.91 -6.42 -5.76
C VAL A 267 -8.18 -6.82 -7.22
N VAL A 268 -7.64 -6.11 -8.21
CA VAL A 268 -7.88 -6.48 -9.62
C VAL A 268 -7.12 -7.76 -10.05
N LYS A 269 -7.81 -8.68 -10.74
CA LYS A 269 -7.27 -9.83 -11.50
C LYS A 269 -7.09 -9.43 -12.97
N GLY A 270 -5.92 -9.66 -13.54
CA GLY A 270 -5.64 -9.35 -14.96
C GLY A 270 -6.13 -10.44 -15.92
N ALA A 271 -6.75 -10.04 -17.03
CA ALA A 271 -7.07 -10.87 -18.18
C ALA A 271 -5.97 -10.74 -19.27
N ARG A 272 -5.67 -11.85 -19.97
CA ARG A 272 -4.82 -11.91 -21.18
C ARG A 272 -5.56 -12.69 -22.27
N THR A 273 -5.44 -12.24 -23.51
CA THR A 273 -5.82 -12.94 -24.76
C THR A 273 -4.56 -13.26 -25.60
N PRO A 274 -4.60 -14.21 -26.56
CA PRO A 274 -3.63 -15.32 -26.61
C PRO A 274 -2.72 -15.35 -27.85
N ALA A 275 -1.62 -16.12 -27.77
CA ALA A 275 -0.97 -16.72 -28.94
C ALA A 275 -0.22 -18.03 -28.59
N ARG A 276 -0.75 -19.13 -29.14
CA ARG A 276 -0.17 -20.43 -29.56
C ARG A 276 0.63 -21.33 -28.59
N ASP A 277 -0.06 -22.42 -28.24
CA ASP A 277 0.35 -23.82 -28.07
C ASP A 277 1.76 -24.17 -27.56
N ARG A 278 1.78 -24.60 -26.29
CA ARG A 278 2.41 -25.84 -25.81
C ARG A 278 1.77 -26.19 -24.46
N GLN A 279 1.21 -27.40 -24.33
CA GLN A 279 0.48 -27.87 -23.16
C GLN A 279 1.34 -27.75 -21.88
N ALA A 280 0.93 -26.84 -21.00
CA ALA A 280 1.39 -26.73 -19.62
C ALA A 280 0.13 -26.71 -18.73
N ALA A 281 0.19 -27.43 -17.60
CA ALA A 281 -0.88 -27.51 -16.61
C ALA A 281 -1.34 -26.09 -16.17
N PRO A 282 -2.64 -25.90 -15.86
CA PRO A 282 -3.23 -24.57 -15.75
C PRO A 282 -2.59 -23.76 -14.61
N PRO A 283 -2.32 -22.45 -14.82
CA PRO A 283 -1.84 -21.59 -13.75
C PRO A 283 -2.95 -21.37 -12.73
N LEU A 284 -2.65 -21.60 -11.45
CA LEU A 284 -3.51 -21.26 -10.32
C LEU A 284 -3.76 -19.75 -10.32
N THR A 285 -4.93 -19.37 -10.83
CA THR A 285 -5.46 -18.01 -10.72
C THR A 285 -5.84 -17.73 -9.27
N LYS A 286 -5.91 -16.44 -8.88
CA LYS A 286 -6.47 -15.93 -7.60
C LYS A 286 -7.93 -16.40 -7.31
N ALA A 287 -8.47 -17.36 -8.05
CA ALA A 287 -9.85 -17.87 -7.91
C ALA A 287 -10.02 -18.85 -6.75
N ALA A 288 -8.94 -19.36 -6.14
CA ALA A 288 -9.07 -20.36 -5.07
C ALA A 288 -9.38 -19.78 -3.67
N PHE A 289 -9.14 -18.49 -3.39
CA PHE A 289 -9.32 -17.92 -2.04
C PHE A 289 -9.69 -16.43 -2.06
N PRO A 290 -10.96 -16.06 -2.25
CA PRO A 290 -11.45 -14.72 -1.94
C PRO A 290 -11.49 -14.54 -0.41
N GLY A 291 -10.78 -13.57 0.14
CA GLY A 291 -10.95 -13.13 1.54
C GLY A 291 -9.74 -13.25 2.49
N PHE A 292 -8.70 -14.03 2.17
CA PHE A 292 -7.53 -14.15 3.05
C PHE A 292 -6.59 -12.94 2.91
N CYS A 293 -6.42 -12.15 3.98
CA CYS A 293 -5.57 -10.96 4.02
C CYS A 293 -4.62 -10.97 5.23
N ALA A 294 -3.34 -10.65 5.00
CA ALA A 294 -2.26 -10.68 5.98
C ALA A 294 -1.64 -9.29 6.20
N PRO A 295 -2.38 -8.30 6.74
CA PRO A 295 -1.87 -6.94 6.93
C PRO A 295 -0.72 -6.94 7.95
N GLY A 296 0.43 -6.38 7.59
CA GLY A 296 1.62 -6.33 8.46
C GLY A 296 2.55 -7.54 8.37
N LEU A 297 2.17 -8.61 7.64
CA LEU A 297 3.05 -9.76 7.38
C LEU A 297 4.33 -9.31 6.65
N HIS A 298 4.18 -8.39 5.69
CA HIS A 298 5.31 -7.85 4.94
C HIS A 298 6.27 -7.02 5.80
N ASP A 299 5.75 -6.30 6.79
CA ASP A 299 6.57 -5.52 7.72
C ASP A 299 7.34 -6.45 8.68
N SER A 300 6.67 -7.49 9.16
CA SER A 300 7.28 -8.54 10.00
C SER A 300 8.37 -9.30 9.24
N LEU A 301 8.14 -9.61 7.96
CA LEU A 301 9.14 -10.20 7.07
C LEU A 301 10.31 -9.26 6.84
N ARG A 302 10.05 -7.98 6.54
CA ARG A 302 11.09 -6.97 6.37
C ARG A 302 11.95 -6.85 7.61
N GLN A 303 11.34 -6.85 8.80
CA GLN A 303 12.05 -6.81 10.07
C GLN A 303 12.89 -8.08 10.29
N ALA A 304 12.35 -9.26 10.01
CA ALA A 304 13.10 -10.52 10.09
C ALA A 304 14.30 -10.54 9.13
N VAL A 305 14.13 -10.03 7.89
CA VAL A 305 15.21 -9.92 6.90
C VAL A 305 16.24 -8.84 7.28
N HIS A 306 15.80 -7.74 7.90
CA HIS A 306 16.72 -6.73 8.41
C HIS A 306 17.62 -7.30 9.52
N ASN A 307 17.06 -8.13 10.40
CA ASN A 307 17.81 -8.84 11.44
C ASN A 307 18.86 -9.82 10.87
N ILE A 308 18.75 -10.22 9.60
CA ILE A 308 19.80 -10.97 8.89
C ILE A 308 20.98 -10.05 8.53
N ARG A 309 20.69 -8.82 8.08
CA ARG A 309 21.69 -7.87 7.58
C ARG A 309 22.52 -7.23 8.67
N SER A 310 21.96 -7.04 9.87
CA SER A 310 22.70 -6.51 11.03
C SER A 310 23.63 -7.53 11.68
N LYS A 311 23.43 -8.83 11.44
CA LYS A 311 24.21 -9.94 12.01
C LYS A 311 25.33 -10.45 11.10
N ALA A 312 25.19 -10.30 9.78
CA ALA A 312 26.32 -10.48 8.86
C ALA A 312 27.19 -9.21 8.93
N GLY A 313 28.45 -9.35 9.37
CA GLY A 313 29.41 -8.24 9.43
C GLY A 313 29.54 -7.46 8.11
N PRO A 314 30.16 -6.27 8.13
CA PRO A 314 30.22 -5.38 6.98
C PRO A 314 30.88 -6.11 5.80
N ILE A 315 30.11 -6.41 4.77
CA ILE A 315 30.66 -6.85 3.50
C ILE A 315 31.29 -5.59 2.88
N PRO A 316 32.61 -5.56 2.60
CA PRO A 316 33.22 -4.47 1.86
C PRO A 316 32.78 -4.60 0.40
N GLY A 317 31.58 -4.09 0.10
CA GLY A 317 31.10 -3.89 -1.25
C GLY A 317 31.64 -2.57 -1.76
N THR A 318 32.94 -2.50 -2.04
CA THR A 318 33.53 -1.39 -2.78
C THR A 318 32.76 -1.24 -4.07
N ARG A 319 31.96 -0.16 -4.20
CA ARG A 319 31.42 0.28 -5.50
C ARG A 319 32.61 0.37 -6.45
N THR A 320 32.78 -0.65 -7.30
CA THR A 320 33.88 -0.66 -8.26
C THR A 320 33.43 0.23 -9.41
N LEU A 321 33.80 1.51 -9.33
CA LEU A 321 33.62 2.46 -10.42
C LEU A 321 34.67 2.13 -11.49
N PHE A 322 34.23 1.73 -12.68
CA PHE A 322 35.13 1.59 -13.81
C PHE A 322 35.31 2.95 -14.49
N TYR A 323 36.56 3.42 -14.56
CA TYR A 323 36.95 4.60 -15.34
C TYR A 323 37.38 4.14 -16.73
N ASN A 324 36.58 4.41 -17.76
CA ASN A 324 37.06 4.32 -19.14
C ASN A 324 37.78 5.63 -19.47
N GLN A 325 39.11 5.65 -19.31
CA GLN A 325 39.97 6.77 -19.72
C GLN A 325 40.49 6.66 -21.17
N ALA A 326 40.02 5.69 -21.96
CA ALA A 326 40.51 5.54 -23.33
C ALA A 326 39.82 6.51 -24.30
N ALA A 327 40.44 7.68 -24.48
CA ALA A 327 40.19 8.55 -25.62
C ALA A 327 40.31 7.76 -26.95
N GLY A 328 39.29 7.84 -27.79
CA GLY A 328 39.47 7.72 -29.24
C GLY A 328 39.45 6.33 -29.90
N ARG A 329 38.97 5.25 -29.26
CA ARG A 329 38.71 3.99 -29.98
C ARG A 329 37.25 3.55 -29.85
N ASN A 330 36.64 3.28 -30.99
CA ASN A 330 35.26 2.80 -31.16
C ASN A 330 34.91 1.76 -30.07
N ALA A 331 34.00 2.13 -29.17
CA ALA A 331 33.56 1.32 -28.05
C ALA A 331 32.62 0.19 -28.51
N SER A 332 33.15 -0.79 -29.27
CA SER A 332 32.43 -2.00 -29.65
C SER A 332 32.98 -3.28 -28.98
N ALA A 333 33.80 -3.17 -27.95
CA ALA A 333 34.34 -4.33 -27.24
C ALA A 333 33.92 -4.33 -25.76
N SER A 334 32.91 -5.18 -25.48
CA SER A 334 32.49 -5.70 -24.17
C SER A 334 32.22 -4.69 -23.04
N LEU A 335 31.09 -3.99 -23.10
CA LEU A 335 30.42 -3.58 -21.87
C LEU A 335 29.69 -4.81 -21.29
N PRO A 336 29.88 -5.19 -20.02
CA PRO A 336 29.00 -6.17 -19.39
C PRO A 336 27.57 -5.63 -19.39
N PHE A 337 26.63 -6.42 -19.91
CA PHE A 337 25.23 -6.09 -20.16
C PHE A 337 24.43 -5.63 -18.91
N SER A 338 25.04 -5.63 -17.71
CA SER A 338 24.42 -5.28 -16.42
C SER A 338 24.84 -3.93 -15.82
N ALA A 339 25.70 -3.15 -16.48
CA ALA A 339 26.17 -1.88 -15.94
C ALA A 339 25.16 -0.75 -16.24
N GLY A 340 24.62 -0.13 -15.20
CA GLY A 340 23.75 1.06 -15.32
C GLY A 340 24.60 2.34 -15.38
N VAL A 341 24.10 3.41 -16.01
CA VAL A 341 24.77 4.71 -15.96
C VAL A 341 24.67 5.28 -14.53
N ASP A 342 25.79 5.66 -13.95
CA ASP A 342 25.85 6.39 -12.68
C ASP A 342 25.71 7.89 -12.96
N VAL A 343 24.50 8.41 -12.80
CA VAL A 343 24.19 9.81 -13.10
C VAL A 343 24.99 10.77 -12.23
N ALA A 344 25.13 10.48 -10.93
CA ALA A 344 25.85 11.34 -10.01
C ALA A 344 27.34 11.41 -10.38
N ALA A 345 27.98 10.26 -10.57
CA ALA A 345 29.39 10.21 -10.96
C ALA A 345 29.63 10.83 -12.35
N THR A 346 28.66 10.69 -13.27
CA THR A 346 28.71 11.31 -14.60
C THR A 346 28.66 12.83 -14.52
N VAL A 347 27.72 13.37 -13.73
CA VAL A 347 27.58 14.82 -13.51
C VAL A 347 28.79 15.38 -12.77
N SER A 348 29.31 14.67 -11.77
CA SER A 348 30.53 15.06 -11.06
C SER A 348 31.75 15.10 -11.98
N ALA A 349 31.89 14.14 -12.89
CA ALA A 349 32.97 14.14 -13.89
C ALA A 349 32.87 15.32 -14.85
N ALA A 350 31.66 15.60 -15.37
CA ALA A 350 31.40 16.75 -16.23
C ALA A 350 31.68 18.09 -15.51
N ALA A 351 31.34 18.18 -14.22
CA ALA A 351 31.60 19.37 -13.41
C ALA A 351 33.10 19.54 -13.15
N ALA A 352 33.82 18.47 -12.82
CA ALA A 352 35.27 18.51 -12.64
C ALA A 352 36.00 18.96 -13.91
N ARG A 353 35.56 18.49 -15.08
CA ARG A 353 36.10 18.93 -16.37
C ARG A 353 35.83 20.41 -16.63
N LEU A 354 34.61 20.89 -16.39
CA LEU A 354 34.27 22.32 -16.52
C LEU A 354 35.13 23.21 -15.61
N LEU A 355 35.43 22.75 -14.39
CA LEU A 355 36.33 23.46 -13.47
C LEU A 355 37.77 23.50 -14.00
N ALA A 356 38.26 22.38 -14.55
CA ALA A 356 39.59 22.29 -15.14
C ALA A 356 39.74 23.15 -16.41
N ASP A 357 38.69 23.27 -17.21
CA ASP A 357 38.66 24.06 -18.45
C ASP A 357 38.47 25.58 -18.22
N GLY A 358 38.47 26.04 -16.96
CA GLY A 358 38.49 27.47 -16.63
C GLY A 358 37.13 28.17 -16.58
N MET A 359 36.12 27.53 -15.94
CA MET A 359 34.90 28.18 -15.42
C MET A 359 34.08 29.02 -16.42
N THR A 360 34.15 28.75 -17.73
CA THR A 360 33.39 29.54 -18.72
C THR A 360 32.39 28.66 -19.46
N GLY A 361 31.13 28.66 -19.00
CA GLY A 361 30.01 28.06 -19.72
C GLY A 361 28.99 27.33 -18.86
N ARG A 362 27.97 26.75 -19.51
CA ARG A 362 26.99 25.84 -18.90
C ARG A 362 27.61 24.45 -18.78
N LEU A 363 27.25 23.71 -17.73
CA LEU A 363 27.65 22.31 -17.58
C LEU A 363 27.18 21.49 -18.79
N GLN A 364 28.12 20.96 -19.57
CA GLN A 364 27.86 20.05 -20.68
C GLN A 364 28.43 18.68 -20.36
N ILE A 365 27.66 17.62 -20.60
CA ILE A 365 28.11 16.24 -20.43
C ILE A 365 28.66 15.76 -21.77
N SER A 366 29.91 15.31 -21.77
CA SER A 366 30.58 14.70 -22.91
C SER A 366 30.62 13.18 -22.75
N PRO A 367 30.87 12.40 -23.83
CA PRO A 367 31.06 10.95 -23.72
C PRO A 367 32.16 10.54 -22.73
N ALA A 368 33.18 11.39 -22.53
CA ALA A 368 34.28 11.14 -21.59
C ALA A 368 33.86 11.28 -20.10
N ASP A 369 32.71 11.90 -19.85
CA ASP A 369 32.18 12.08 -18.49
C ASP A 369 31.28 10.93 -18.06
N ILE A 370 30.79 10.09 -18.99
CA ILE A 370 29.87 9.00 -18.68
C ILE A 370 30.55 8.01 -17.74
N ARG A 371 29.91 7.75 -16.60
CA ARG A 371 30.32 6.77 -15.60
C ARG A 371 29.27 5.68 -15.49
N PHE A 372 29.71 4.46 -15.27
CA PHE A 372 28.85 3.30 -15.13
C PHE A 372 29.01 2.70 -13.72
N VAL A 373 27.90 2.22 -13.17
CA VAL A 373 27.85 1.44 -11.94
C VAL A 373 27.40 0.03 -12.27
N ASP A 374 28.23 -0.95 -11.90
CA ASP A 374 27.81 -2.34 -11.90
C ASP A 374 26.79 -2.57 -10.78
N ARG A 375 25.53 -2.81 -11.15
CA ARG A 375 24.53 -3.33 -10.21
C ARG A 375 24.66 -4.85 -10.20
N ARG A 376 25.57 -5.38 -9.36
CA ARG A 376 25.46 -6.80 -9.00
C ARG A 376 24.12 -6.97 -8.26
N PRO A 377 23.17 -7.79 -8.75
CA PRO A 377 21.94 -8.04 -8.00
C PRO A 377 22.35 -8.58 -6.63
N GLY A 378 21.96 -7.87 -5.57
CA GLY A 378 22.24 -8.31 -4.21
C GLY A 378 21.66 -9.72 -4.05
N GLN A 379 22.51 -10.69 -3.73
CA GLN A 379 22.05 -12.06 -3.54
C GLN A 379 21.04 -12.10 -2.39
N GLY A 380 19.85 -12.61 -2.69
CA GLY A 380 18.72 -12.74 -1.77
C GLY A 380 19.02 -13.66 -0.59
N SER A 381 18.04 -13.81 0.30
CA SER A 381 18.10 -14.78 1.40
C SER A 381 17.63 -16.15 0.95
N ASP A 382 18.26 -17.20 1.46
CA ASP A 382 17.72 -18.55 1.38
C ASP A 382 16.68 -18.75 2.49
N ILE A 383 15.44 -19.01 2.10
CA ILE A 383 14.29 -19.10 3.01
C ILE A 383 13.86 -20.56 3.16
N CYS A 384 13.91 -21.09 4.38
CA CYS A 384 13.36 -22.39 4.72
C CYS A 384 11.97 -22.22 5.33
N LEU A 385 10.93 -22.71 4.65
CA LEU A 385 9.57 -22.77 5.19
C LEU A 385 9.45 -24.02 6.05
N LEU A 386 9.09 -23.84 7.31
CA LEU A 386 8.77 -24.90 8.26
C LEU A 386 7.28 -24.84 8.57
N VAL A 387 6.51 -25.78 8.04
CA VAL A 387 5.04 -25.78 8.13
C VAL A 387 4.59 -26.91 9.04
N ASP A 388 3.77 -26.55 10.03
CA ASP A 388 3.09 -27.50 10.89
C ASP A 388 2.04 -28.30 10.08
N SER A 389 2.13 -29.62 10.15
CA SER A 389 1.19 -30.56 9.52
C SER A 389 0.40 -31.35 10.56
N SER A 390 0.29 -30.85 11.79
CA SER A 390 -0.59 -31.42 12.83
C SER A 390 -2.06 -31.38 12.42
N GLY A 391 -2.91 -32.12 13.17
CA GLY A 391 -4.33 -32.21 12.87
C GLY A 391 -5.08 -30.87 12.92
N SER A 392 -4.62 -29.92 13.74
CA SER A 392 -5.23 -28.60 13.88
C SER A 392 -4.97 -27.71 12.66
N MET A 393 -3.90 -27.97 11.91
CA MET A 393 -3.55 -27.25 10.68
C MET A 393 -4.38 -27.65 9.46
N ALA A 394 -5.31 -28.60 9.60
CA ALA A 394 -6.14 -29.09 8.50
C ALA A 394 -6.99 -27.99 7.83
N GLY A 395 -7.37 -28.25 6.58
CA GLY A 395 -8.28 -27.40 5.81
C GLY A 395 -7.72 -25.99 5.63
N PHE A 396 -8.36 -25.02 6.27
CA PHE A 396 -8.11 -23.61 6.00
C PHE A 396 -6.74 -23.13 6.49
N ARG A 397 -6.20 -23.69 7.58
CA ARG A 397 -4.90 -23.27 8.12
C ARG A 397 -3.74 -23.69 7.22
N LEU A 398 -3.77 -24.89 6.66
CA LEU A 398 -2.80 -25.33 5.65
C LEU A 398 -2.90 -24.48 4.37
N GLN A 399 -4.11 -24.11 3.96
CA GLN A 399 -4.33 -23.22 2.81
C GLN A 399 -3.80 -21.80 3.06
N ALA A 400 -4.01 -21.27 4.27
CA ALA A 400 -3.42 -20.02 4.72
C ALA A 400 -1.89 -20.08 4.74
N ALA A 401 -1.30 -21.19 5.23
CA ALA A 401 0.14 -21.42 5.19
C ALA A 401 0.69 -21.38 3.75
N ARG A 402 0.00 -22.02 2.79
CA ARG A 402 0.34 -21.96 1.36
C ARG A 402 0.29 -20.53 0.82
N TYR A 403 -0.74 -19.77 1.17
CA TYR A 403 -0.85 -18.37 0.76
C TYR A 403 0.32 -17.55 1.30
N VAL A 404 0.64 -17.71 2.59
CA VAL A 404 1.74 -16.99 3.23
C VAL A 404 3.08 -17.34 2.57
N ALA A 405 3.34 -18.62 2.28
CA ALA A 405 4.49 -19.04 1.48
C ALA A 405 4.53 -18.36 0.10
N GLY A 406 3.37 -18.19 -0.54
CA GLY A 406 3.20 -17.47 -1.81
C GLY A 406 3.51 -15.97 -1.74
N GLU A 407 3.27 -15.34 -0.59
CA GLU A 407 3.62 -13.94 -0.33
C GLU A 407 5.10 -13.78 0.03
N LEU A 408 5.63 -14.67 0.87
CA LEU A 408 7.05 -14.69 1.27
C LEU A 408 7.98 -14.87 0.07
N SER A 409 7.62 -15.77 -0.84
CA SER A 409 8.38 -16.07 -2.05
C SER A 409 8.45 -14.93 -3.08
N ARG A 410 7.73 -13.83 -2.86
CA ARG A 410 7.83 -12.60 -3.68
C ARG A 410 8.87 -11.63 -3.13
N TYR A 411 9.45 -11.90 -1.97
CA TYR A 411 10.30 -10.96 -1.25
C TYR A 411 11.77 -11.40 -1.25
N GLY A 412 12.55 -10.91 -2.21
CA GLY A 412 14.03 -10.92 -2.15
C GLY A 412 14.70 -12.26 -1.80
N CYS A 413 14.05 -13.39 -2.11
CA CYS A 413 14.54 -14.74 -1.80
C CYS A 413 15.33 -15.31 -3.00
N SER A 414 16.49 -15.89 -2.72
CA SER A 414 17.29 -16.61 -3.74
C SER A 414 16.79 -18.02 -3.95
N ARG A 415 16.53 -18.74 -2.86
CA ARG A 415 16.04 -20.12 -2.84
C ARG A 415 14.98 -20.28 -1.75
N LEU A 416 14.07 -21.22 -1.99
CA LEU A 416 13.03 -21.63 -1.07
C LEU A 416 13.09 -23.14 -0.86
N SER A 417 12.91 -23.59 0.38
CA SER A 417 12.67 -25.00 0.73
C SER A 417 11.40 -25.14 1.56
N LEU A 418 10.84 -26.34 1.60
CA LEU A 418 9.67 -26.68 2.40
C LEU A 418 9.96 -27.91 3.26
N VAL A 419 9.86 -27.72 4.57
CA VAL A 419 9.91 -28.77 5.58
C VAL A 419 8.56 -28.81 6.28
N THR A 420 8.02 -30.01 6.49
CA THR A 420 6.83 -30.23 7.30
C THR A 420 7.17 -31.02 8.55
N PHE A 421 6.39 -30.86 9.61
CA PHE A 421 6.55 -31.63 10.84
C PHE A 421 5.20 -32.05 11.42
N GLN A 422 5.13 -33.27 11.92
CA GLN A 422 3.93 -33.89 12.49
C GLN A 422 4.34 -35.08 13.35
N ASP A 423 3.63 -35.32 14.45
CA ASP A 423 3.88 -36.43 15.39
C ASP A 423 5.37 -36.61 15.75
N ASN A 424 6.04 -37.62 15.20
CA ASN A 424 7.44 -37.95 15.50
C ASN A 424 8.38 -37.77 14.29
N ARG A 425 7.97 -36.99 13.28
CA ARG A 425 8.75 -36.79 12.05
C ARG A 425 8.79 -35.34 11.60
N ALA A 426 9.90 -34.99 10.95
CA ALA A 426 10.10 -33.74 10.23
C ALA A 426 10.72 -34.05 8.87
N ASP A 427 9.94 -33.81 7.80
CA ASP A 427 10.26 -34.23 6.45
C ASP A 427 10.62 -33.04 5.55
N LEU A 428 11.68 -33.19 4.77
CA LEU A 428 12.00 -32.25 3.70
C LEU A 428 11.14 -32.60 2.47
N ILE A 429 10.10 -31.81 2.23
CA ILE A 429 9.20 -31.99 1.08
C ILE A 429 9.82 -31.42 -0.19
N VAL A 430 10.44 -30.24 -0.08
CA VAL A 430 11.09 -29.57 -1.23
C VAL A 430 12.46 -29.06 -0.82
N PRO A 431 13.57 -29.52 -1.46
CA PRO A 431 14.90 -28.96 -1.23
C PRO A 431 15.00 -27.52 -1.78
N PHE A 432 16.07 -26.82 -1.43
CA PHE A 432 16.27 -25.42 -1.82
C PHE A 432 16.25 -25.27 -3.34
N THR A 433 15.25 -24.55 -3.84
CA THR A 433 15.05 -24.31 -5.27
C THR A 433 14.71 -22.85 -5.52
N SER A 434 15.07 -22.32 -6.69
CA SER A 434 14.58 -21.04 -7.19
C SER A 434 13.16 -21.16 -7.78
N GLY A 435 12.68 -22.39 -7.99
CA GLY A 435 11.36 -22.71 -8.53
C GLY A 435 10.24 -22.49 -7.53
N ARG A 436 9.72 -21.25 -7.47
CA ARG A 436 8.60 -20.89 -6.59
C ARG A 436 7.38 -21.81 -6.73
N GLN A 437 7.02 -22.16 -7.96
CA GLN A 437 5.84 -22.99 -8.22
C GLN A 437 5.99 -24.42 -7.68
N THR A 438 7.22 -24.95 -7.65
CA THR A 438 7.50 -26.27 -7.06
C THR A 438 7.18 -26.29 -5.58
N VAL A 439 7.62 -25.26 -4.84
CA VAL A 439 7.35 -25.12 -3.41
C VAL A 439 5.86 -24.93 -3.14
N LEU A 440 5.18 -24.08 -3.93
CA LEU A 440 3.76 -23.84 -3.74
C LEU A 440 2.90 -25.07 -4.11
N GLY A 441 3.23 -25.78 -5.18
CA GLY A 441 2.52 -27.00 -5.59
C GLY A 441 2.67 -28.13 -4.57
N ALA A 442 3.80 -28.19 -3.86
CA ALA A 442 4.02 -29.19 -2.81
C ALA A 442 3.08 -29.06 -1.61
N PHE A 443 2.40 -27.92 -1.41
CA PHE A 443 1.36 -27.84 -0.37
C PHE A 443 0.16 -28.75 -0.65
N ASP A 444 -0.11 -29.10 -1.90
CA ASP A 444 -1.21 -30.02 -2.26
C ASP A 444 -0.92 -31.47 -1.84
N THR A 445 0.34 -31.80 -1.52
CA THR A 445 0.74 -33.14 -1.08
C THR A 445 0.82 -33.28 0.45
N ILE A 446 0.60 -32.20 1.20
CA ILE A 446 0.72 -32.21 2.66
C ILE A 446 -0.57 -32.77 3.26
N THR A 447 -0.44 -33.88 4.00
CA THR A 447 -1.53 -34.46 4.80
C THR A 447 -1.40 -33.99 6.24
N THR A 448 -2.47 -33.48 6.83
CA THR A 448 -2.46 -32.94 8.20
C THR A 448 -3.04 -33.92 9.21
N PHE A 449 -2.26 -34.34 10.22
CA PHE A 449 -2.71 -35.18 11.33
C PHE A 449 -1.73 -35.13 12.50
N GLY A 450 -2.15 -35.62 13.66
CA GLY A 450 -1.22 -35.83 14.77
C GLY A 450 -0.87 -34.57 15.57
N ALA A 451 0.20 -34.67 16.36
CA ALA A 451 0.69 -33.66 17.27
C ALA A 451 1.70 -32.68 16.63
N THR A 452 2.09 -31.65 17.38
CA THR A 452 2.94 -30.52 16.95
C THR A 452 4.33 -30.61 17.60
N PRO A 453 5.28 -31.41 17.04
CA PRO A 453 6.62 -31.58 17.60
C PRO A 453 7.53 -30.41 17.20
N LEU A 454 7.27 -29.23 17.76
CA LEU A 454 7.87 -27.97 17.31
C LEU A 454 9.40 -27.94 17.41
N ALA A 455 9.96 -28.55 18.46
CA ALA A 455 11.41 -28.67 18.64
C ALA A 455 12.07 -29.54 17.55
N LEU A 456 11.44 -30.67 17.20
CA LEU A 456 11.90 -31.57 16.14
C LEU A 456 11.96 -30.85 14.79
N GLY A 457 10.88 -30.12 14.44
CA GLY A 457 10.80 -29.36 13.20
C GLY A 457 11.87 -28.27 13.09
N ILE A 458 12.08 -27.51 14.18
CA ILE A 458 13.10 -26.47 14.24
C ILE A 458 14.50 -27.06 14.07
N ARG A 459 14.85 -28.09 14.85
CA ARG A 459 16.20 -28.70 14.79
C ARG A 459 16.47 -29.34 13.44
N ARG A 460 15.49 -30.05 12.87
CA ARG A 460 15.63 -30.66 11.53
C ARG A 460 15.87 -29.60 10.46
N SER A 461 15.14 -28.49 10.52
CA SER A 461 15.28 -27.38 9.57
C SER A 461 16.63 -26.68 9.74
N LEU A 462 17.05 -26.42 10.97
CA LEU A 462 18.36 -25.83 11.24
C LEU A 462 19.49 -26.72 10.72
N ALA A 463 19.45 -28.03 11.01
CA ALA A 463 20.43 -28.99 10.50
C ALA A 463 20.50 -28.96 8.97
N TYR A 464 19.34 -28.96 8.29
CA TYR A 464 19.27 -28.87 6.84
C TYR A 464 19.84 -27.53 6.29
N ILE A 465 19.51 -26.39 6.91
CA ILE A 465 20.01 -25.07 6.51
C ILE A 465 21.54 -25.01 6.60
N MET A 466 22.12 -25.60 7.66
CA MET A 466 23.57 -25.67 7.86
C MET A 466 24.23 -26.63 6.85
N GLU A 467 23.65 -27.81 6.64
CA GLU A 467 24.12 -28.81 5.67
C GLU A 467 24.19 -28.22 4.25
N GLN A 468 23.18 -27.44 3.86
CA GLN A 468 23.09 -26.80 2.54
C GLN A 468 23.86 -25.48 2.43
N GLN A 469 24.59 -25.09 3.48
CA GLN A 469 25.37 -23.84 3.56
C GLN A 469 24.56 -22.62 3.08
N ALA A 470 23.34 -22.51 3.59
CA ALA A 470 22.39 -21.48 3.17
C ALA A 470 22.95 -20.06 3.41
N ARG A 471 22.76 -19.18 2.44
CA ARG A 471 23.21 -17.78 2.52
C ARG A 471 22.13 -16.94 3.16
N LYS A 472 22.51 -16.11 4.15
CA LYS A 472 21.58 -15.21 4.84
C LYS A 472 20.29 -15.96 5.25
N PRO A 473 20.43 -17.08 6.00
CA PRO A 473 19.34 -18.03 6.20
C PRO A 473 18.20 -17.41 7.01
N LEU A 474 16.98 -17.61 6.53
CA LEU A 474 15.74 -17.27 7.22
C LEU A 474 14.88 -18.53 7.36
N LEU A 475 14.65 -18.94 8.60
CA LEU A 475 13.65 -19.95 8.92
C LEU A 475 12.31 -19.26 9.17
N VAL A 476 11.28 -19.68 8.45
CA VAL A 476 9.92 -19.21 8.62
C VAL A 476 9.07 -20.36 9.16
N LEU A 477 8.66 -20.27 10.41
CA LEU A 477 7.75 -21.21 11.03
C LEU A 477 6.30 -20.78 10.81
N ILE A 478 5.43 -21.70 10.36
CA ILE A 478 3.99 -21.50 10.27
C ILE A 478 3.30 -22.60 11.08
N THR A 479 2.59 -22.22 12.14
CA THR A 479 1.90 -23.14 13.07
C THR A 479 0.67 -22.46 13.67
N ASP A 480 -0.28 -23.24 14.17
CA ASP A 480 -1.47 -22.75 14.86
C ASP A 480 -1.41 -22.86 16.39
N GLY A 481 -0.27 -23.27 16.96
CA GLY A 481 -0.01 -23.03 18.38
C GLY A 481 0.83 -24.08 19.10
N ILE A 482 0.33 -24.48 20.26
CA ILE A 482 1.12 -24.96 21.41
C ILE A 482 1.81 -26.29 21.10
N PRO A 483 3.13 -26.42 21.36
CA PRO A 483 3.84 -27.69 21.26
C PRO A 483 3.11 -28.78 22.05
N SER A 484 2.66 -29.81 21.35
CA SER A 484 1.87 -30.89 21.93
C SER A 484 2.65 -32.20 21.85
N ARG A 485 2.53 -33.02 22.89
CA ARG A 485 3.16 -34.36 22.96
C ARG A 485 2.20 -35.43 22.43
N LYS A 486 2.74 -36.58 22.02
CA LYS A 486 2.13 -37.88 22.35
C LYS A 486 3.14 -38.71 23.16
N TYR A 487 2.62 -39.34 24.23
CA TYR A 487 3.13 -40.38 25.12
C TYR A 487 4.64 -40.74 25.14
N GLU A 488 5.22 -40.79 26.36
CA GLU A 488 6.48 -41.44 26.77
C GLU A 488 7.84 -40.68 26.72
N GLU A 489 7.88 -39.35 26.58
CA GLU A 489 9.13 -38.59 26.76
C GLU A 489 9.13 -37.76 28.07
N ALA A 490 10.28 -37.75 28.77
CA ALA A 490 10.44 -37.04 30.06
C ALA A 490 10.55 -35.50 29.92
N VAL A 491 10.77 -34.97 28.71
CA VAL A 491 11.09 -33.56 28.47
C VAL A 491 9.85 -32.73 28.19
N ASN A 492 9.74 -31.54 28.80
CA ASN A 492 8.65 -30.60 28.58
C ASN A 492 8.68 -30.01 27.16
N PRO A 493 7.57 -30.10 26.37
CA PRO A 493 7.61 -29.78 24.94
C PRO A 493 7.75 -28.26 24.72
N LEU A 494 7.27 -27.47 25.68
CA LEU A 494 7.44 -26.02 25.69
C LEU A 494 8.91 -25.66 25.94
N THR A 495 9.54 -26.31 26.91
CA THR A 495 10.97 -26.05 27.21
C THR A 495 11.87 -26.54 26.09
N ASP A 496 11.53 -27.67 25.46
CA ASP A 496 12.31 -28.21 24.34
C ASP A 496 12.22 -27.33 23.09
N ALA A 497 11.02 -26.81 22.81
CA ALA A 497 10.83 -25.83 21.73
C ALA A 497 11.60 -24.53 21.96
N LEU A 498 11.64 -24.02 23.20
CA LEU A 498 12.44 -22.84 23.54
C LEU A 498 13.95 -23.13 23.44
N ALA A 499 14.40 -24.33 23.80
CA ALA A 499 15.79 -24.75 23.61
C ALA A 499 16.16 -24.78 22.12
N ALA A 500 15.32 -25.39 21.28
CA ALA A 500 15.51 -25.38 19.83
C ALA A 500 15.51 -23.97 19.23
N ALA A 501 14.68 -23.05 19.74
CA ALA A 501 14.72 -21.65 19.35
C ALA A 501 16.03 -20.95 19.74
N ALA A 502 16.59 -21.26 20.92
CA ALA A 502 17.90 -20.75 21.32
C ALA A 502 19.02 -21.24 20.41
N GLU A 503 18.95 -22.48 19.92
CA GLU A 503 19.90 -23.03 18.94
C GLU A 503 19.89 -22.22 17.62
N LEU A 504 18.71 -21.82 17.12
CA LEU A 504 18.60 -20.94 15.93
C LEU A 504 19.36 -19.62 16.12
N LYS A 505 19.25 -19.02 17.31
CA LYS A 505 19.92 -17.78 17.66
C LYS A 505 21.44 -17.95 17.67
N GLN A 506 21.93 -19.06 18.23
CA GLN A 506 23.36 -19.39 18.26
C GLN A 506 23.92 -19.64 16.86
N ALA A 507 23.14 -20.25 15.97
CA ALA A 507 23.53 -20.53 14.59
C ALA A 507 23.41 -19.33 13.63
N ASN A 508 23.09 -18.13 14.13
CA ASN A 508 22.87 -16.92 13.32
C ASN A 508 21.80 -17.09 12.22
N CYS A 509 20.82 -17.96 12.43
CA CYS A 509 19.67 -18.09 11.55
C CYS A 509 18.61 -17.05 11.93
N ALA A 510 18.15 -16.24 10.98
CA ALA A 510 17.00 -15.39 11.26
C ALA A 510 15.73 -16.22 11.35
N PHE A 511 14.76 -15.72 12.11
CA PHE A 511 13.55 -16.45 12.42
C PHE A 511 12.33 -15.55 12.29
N LEU A 512 11.30 -16.06 11.60
CA LEU A 512 9.98 -15.47 11.53
C LEU A 512 8.97 -16.55 11.95
N CYS A 513 8.24 -16.29 13.04
CA CYS A 513 7.17 -17.16 13.50
C CYS A 513 5.82 -16.62 13.06
N ILE A 514 5.01 -17.45 12.41
CA ILE A 514 3.67 -17.09 11.94
C ILE A 514 2.65 -17.98 12.64
N GLY A 515 1.83 -17.36 13.49
CA GLY A 515 0.72 -18.02 14.18
C GLY A 515 -0.57 -17.93 13.37
N LEU A 516 -1.29 -19.03 13.20
CA LEU A 516 -2.62 -19.07 12.57
C LEU A 516 -3.70 -19.38 13.62
N ASP A 517 -4.51 -18.39 14.02
CA ASP A 517 -5.46 -18.50 15.15
C ASP A 517 -4.82 -19.00 16.46
N ALA A 518 -3.54 -18.66 16.67
CA ALA A 518 -2.75 -19.11 17.81
C ALA A 518 -2.83 -18.12 18.99
N ASP A 519 -2.70 -18.64 20.22
CA ASP A 519 -2.50 -17.82 21.42
C ASP A 519 -1.13 -17.10 21.35
N GLU A 520 -1.14 -15.78 21.57
CA GLU A 520 0.00 -14.89 21.37
C GLU A 520 1.14 -15.12 22.36
N GLY A 521 0.85 -15.68 23.55
CA GLY A 521 1.83 -15.80 24.62
C GLY A 521 3.05 -16.65 24.28
N PHE A 522 2.85 -17.89 23.79
CA PHE A 522 3.95 -18.83 23.57
C PHE A 522 4.77 -18.52 22.31
N LEU A 523 4.12 -18.28 21.17
CA LEU A 523 4.80 -18.06 19.90
C LEU A 523 5.64 -16.79 19.91
N LYS A 524 5.20 -15.76 20.63
CA LYS A 524 6.00 -14.55 20.87
C LYS A 524 7.25 -14.85 21.69
N LYS A 525 7.11 -15.59 22.79
CA LYS A 525 8.25 -16.04 23.61
C LYS A 525 9.24 -16.89 22.79
N LEU A 526 8.74 -17.75 21.91
CA LEU A 526 9.54 -18.55 21.00
C LEU A 526 10.34 -17.66 20.02
N ALA A 527 9.68 -16.71 19.37
CA ALA A 527 10.31 -15.76 18.45
C ALA A 527 11.38 -14.90 19.16
N ASP A 528 11.09 -14.38 20.34
CA ASP A 528 12.02 -13.59 21.14
C ASP A 528 13.25 -14.41 21.54
N THR A 529 13.06 -15.68 21.92
CA THR A 529 14.15 -16.61 22.27
C THR A 529 15.08 -16.87 21.09
N ALA A 530 14.51 -17.00 19.88
CA ALA A 530 15.27 -17.11 18.63
C ALA A 530 15.88 -15.77 18.16
N GLY A 531 15.55 -14.64 18.79
CA GLY A 531 15.92 -13.30 18.31
C GLY A 531 15.31 -12.97 16.95
N GLY A 532 14.08 -13.47 16.74
CA GLY A 532 13.29 -13.34 15.53
C GLY A 532 12.10 -12.37 15.68
N VAL A 533 11.12 -12.52 14.80
CA VAL A 533 9.88 -11.72 14.78
C VAL A 533 8.69 -12.66 14.78
N SER A 534 7.61 -12.32 15.47
CA SER A 534 6.34 -13.05 15.43
C SER A 534 5.27 -12.25 14.68
N TYR A 535 4.46 -12.93 13.88
CA TYR A 535 3.26 -12.40 13.25
C TYR A 535 2.09 -13.35 13.52
N ILE A 536 0.96 -12.84 14.00
CA ILE A 536 -0.19 -13.67 14.37
C ILE A 536 -1.39 -13.25 13.55
N PHE A 537 -2.03 -14.23 12.93
CA PHE A 537 -3.34 -14.10 12.35
C PHE A 537 -4.40 -14.45 13.38
N THR A 538 -5.36 -13.55 13.58
CA THR A 538 -6.53 -13.76 14.43
C THR A 538 -7.80 -13.82 13.59
N GLU A 539 -8.71 -14.71 13.97
CA GLU A 539 -10.04 -14.90 13.38
C GLU A 539 -10.03 -15.33 11.91
N LEU A 540 -9.16 -16.29 11.54
CA LEU A 540 -9.05 -16.82 10.17
C LEU A 540 -10.42 -17.25 9.61
N GLU A 541 -11.24 -17.96 10.40
CA GLU A 541 -12.54 -18.47 9.97
C GLU A 541 -13.59 -17.37 9.74
N LYS A 542 -13.59 -16.28 10.52
CA LYS A 542 -14.53 -15.15 10.34
C LYS A 542 -14.24 -14.35 9.07
N GLN A 543 -13.02 -14.42 8.54
CA GLN A 543 -12.67 -13.82 7.24
C GLN A 543 -13.33 -14.55 6.06
N LEU A 544 -13.93 -15.72 6.28
CA LEU A 544 -14.68 -16.49 5.28
C LEU A 544 -16.20 -16.53 5.54
N SER A 545 -16.66 -16.45 6.79
CA SER A 545 -18.09 -16.51 7.16
C SER A 545 -18.91 -15.24 6.84
N SER A 546 -18.48 -14.44 5.88
CA SER A 546 -19.33 -13.39 5.28
C SER A 546 -19.89 -13.80 3.90
N PRO A 547 -20.63 -14.91 3.73
CA PRO A 547 -21.56 -15.06 2.62
C PRO A 547 -22.93 -14.45 3.00
N GLY A 548 -23.52 -13.69 2.09
CA GLY A 548 -24.75 -12.92 2.30
C GLY A 548 -25.95 -13.76 2.77
N GLN A 549 -26.60 -13.32 3.83
CA GLN A 549 -28.00 -13.67 4.10
C GLN A 549 -28.87 -12.87 3.12
N ALA A 550 -29.22 -13.49 2.00
CA ALA A 550 -30.46 -13.18 1.31
C ALA A 550 -31.58 -13.78 2.18
N THR A 551 -32.26 -12.95 2.97
CA THR A 551 -33.60 -13.28 3.44
C THR A 551 -34.54 -13.11 2.26
N ASP A 552 -34.86 -14.23 1.62
CA ASP A 552 -36.04 -14.39 0.80
C ASP A 552 -37.25 -14.22 1.73
N ASP A 553 -37.94 -13.09 1.64
CA ASP A 553 -39.26 -12.91 2.25
C ASP A 553 -40.25 -12.59 1.14
N SER A 554 -40.72 -13.66 0.50
CA SER A 554 -41.94 -13.68 -0.28
C SER A 554 -42.93 -14.64 0.38
N SER A 555 -44.13 -14.14 0.63
CA SER A 555 -45.38 -14.83 1.04
C SER A 555 -45.60 -15.17 2.53
N ARG A 556 -46.17 -14.23 3.30
CA ARG A 556 -47.61 -14.13 3.62
C ARG A 556 -47.91 -13.01 4.61
#